data_AF-A0A2N2DIR8-F1
#
_entry.id   AF-A0A2N2DIR8-F1
#
_cell.length_a   1.000
_cell.length_b   1.000
_cell.length_c   1.000
_cell.angle_alpha   90.00
_cell.angle_beta   90.00
_cell.angle_gamma   90.00
#
_symmetry.space_group_name_H-M   'P 1'
#
loop_
_entity.id
_entity.type
_entity.pdbx_description
1 polymer ?
#
loop_
_entity_poly.entity_id
_entity_poly.type
_entity_poly.pdbx_seq_one_letter_code
_entity_poly.pdbx_strand_id
1 'polypeptide(L)'
;MPNLENDLDKILNNMELEFTGRNESAQCYQITRKSTKNKEKEPEDILAILGVHKKDRLLIYGAGEFAQKLLLFIDNYNIVGLLDSKENKWNTLLNGYRIYPPGEILKLEPEAVLVGSVIYGKEIVKMLGDIKSAANADFQIINLFEDIDDETAGTIWIRLYGEGVGME
;
A
#
# COMPACT_ATOMS: atom_id res chain seq x y z
N MET A 1 -11.90 5.09 -24.20
CA MET A 1 -11.08 4.74 -23.03
C MET A 1 -11.85 5.17 -21.80
N PRO A 2 -12.18 4.27 -20.86
CA PRO A 2 -12.81 4.69 -19.61
C PRO A 2 -11.80 5.53 -18.83
N ASN A 3 -12.27 6.63 -18.29
CA ASN A 3 -11.45 7.65 -17.65
C ASN A 3 -11.11 7.18 -16.23
N LEU A 4 -10.00 6.47 -16.04
CA LEU A 4 -9.55 5.91 -14.75
C LEU A 4 -9.58 6.96 -13.62
N GLU A 5 -9.34 8.23 -13.95
CA GLU A 5 -9.40 9.36 -13.00
C GLU A 5 -10.78 9.52 -12.35
N ASN A 6 -11.88 9.34 -13.11
CA ASN A 6 -13.26 9.53 -12.63
C ASN A 6 -13.76 8.35 -11.79
N ASP A 7 -13.19 7.17 -11.96
CA ASP A 7 -13.57 5.99 -11.19
C ASP A 7 -12.88 5.99 -9.82
N LEU A 8 -11.64 6.48 -9.72
CA LEU A 8 -10.88 6.56 -8.47
C LEU A 8 -11.46 7.53 -7.43
N ASP A 9 -12.04 8.66 -7.85
CA ASP A 9 -12.69 9.61 -6.93
C ASP A 9 -14.04 9.09 -6.40
N LYS A 10 -14.70 8.21 -7.16
CA LYS A 10 -15.88 7.46 -6.68
C LYS A 10 -15.50 6.30 -5.75
N ILE A 11 -14.31 5.73 -5.94
CA ILE A 11 -13.77 4.63 -5.13
C ILE A 11 -13.46 5.12 -3.72
N LEU A 12 -12.79 6.26 -3.56
CA LEU A 12 -12.24 6.69 -2.26
C LEU A 12 -13.24 7.38 -1.32
N ASN A 13 -14.28 8.01 -1.86
CA ASN A 13 -15.19 8.85 -1.06
C ASN A 13 -16.40 8.11 -0.44
N ASN A 14 -16.57 6.79 -0.66
CA ASN A 14 -17.74 6.03 -0.16
C ASN A 14 -17.40 4.57 0.27
N MET A 15 -16.19 4.31 0.77
CA MET A 15 -15.75 2.95 1.09
C MET A 15 -16.05 2.55 2.55
N GLU A 16 -16.90 1.54 2.73
CA GLU A 16 -16.76 0.61 3.85
C GLU A 16 -15.94 -0.59 3.36
N LEU A 17 -14.82 -0.82 4.04
CA LEU A 17 -13.91 -1.93 3.78
C LEU A 17 -14.22 -3.00 4.81
N GLU A 18 -14.68 -4.16 4.35
CA GLU A 18 -14.96 -5.30 5.22
C GLU A 18 -13.88 -6.35 5.01
N PHE A 19 -13.24 -6.75 6.10
CA PHE A 19 -12.36 -7.90 6.11
C PHE A 19 -13.18 -9.18 5.88
N THR A 20 -12.99 -9.84 4.74
CA THR A 20 -13.81 -11.01 4.36
C THR A 20 -13.09 -12.34 4.46
N GLY A 21 -11.78 -12.35 4.76
CA GLY A 21 -11.06 -13.60 4.99
C GLY A 21 -9.55 -13.46 5.11
N ARG A 22 -8.96 -14.36 5.91
CA ARG A 22 -7.53 -14.60 6.02
C ARG A 22 -7.17 -15.82 5.20
N ASN A 23 -6.23 -15.69 4.26
CA ASN A 23 -5.54 -16.85 3.72
C ASN A 23 -4.18 -16.97 4.43
N GLU A 24 -4.10 -17.88 5.41
CA GLU A 24 -2.90 -18.07 6.24
C GLU A 24 -1.70 -18.61 5.46
N SER A 25 -1.93 -19.41 4.41
CA SER A 25 -0.85 -19.97 3.59
C SER A 25 -0.28 -18.97 2.58
N ALA A 26 -1.04 -17.94 2.19
CA ALA A 26 -0.60 -16.91 1.25
C ALA A 26 -0.32 -15.54 1.91
N GLN A 27 -0.48 -15.41 3.22
CA GLN A 27 -0.46 -14.13 3.96
C GLN A 27 -1.30 -13.03 3.26
N CYS A 28 -2.43 -13.41 2.66
CA CYS A 28 -3.33 -12.50 1.97
C CYS A 28 -4.55 -12.18 2.85
N TYR A 29 -4.94 -10.91 2.83
CA TYR A 29 -6.15 -10.38 3.42
C TYR A 29 -7.06 -9.98 2.27
N GLN A 30 -8.23 -10.60 2.18
CA GLN A 30 -9.25 -10.18 1.23
C GLN A 30 -10.07 -9.05 1.85
N ILE A 31 -10.17 -7.93 1.16
CA ILE A 31 -11.04 -6.83 1.55
C ILE A 31 -12.06 -6.60 0.44
N THR A 32 -13.32 -6.87 0.75
CA THR A 32 -14.38 -6.76 -0.26
C THR A 32 -15.07 -5.42 -0.10
N ARG A 33 -15.27 -4.70 -1.21
CA ARG A 33 -16.08 -3.48 -1.24
C ARG A 33 -17.53 -3.83 -1.00
N LYS A 34 -18.15 -3.22 0.01
CA LYS A 34 -19.60 -3.14 0.09
C LYS A 34 -20.06 -1.79 -0.41
N SER A 35 -20.92 -1.78 -1.43
CA SER A 35 -21.67 -0.60 -1.83
C SER A 35 -22.71 -0.30 -0.76
N THR A 36 -22.43 0.66 0.12
CA THR A 36 -23.38 1.07 1.14
C THR A 36 -24.41 2.03 0.53
N LYS A 37 -25.60 1.49 0.22
CA LYS A 37 -26.80 2.31 0.04
C LYS A 37 -27.30 2.94 1.35
N ASN A 38 -26.69 2.62 2.50
CA ASN A 38 -27.05 3.19 3.79
C ASN A 38 -25.80 3.42 4.66
N LYS A 39 -25.72 4.68 5.10
CA LYS A 39 -24.86 5.37 6.07
C LYS A 39 -24.19 4.58 7.22
N GLU A 40 -23.02 5.11 7.60
CA GLU A 40 -22.48 5.24 8.98
C GLU A 40 -21.64 4.09 9.60
N LYS A 41 -20.73 3.42 8.87
CA LYS A 41 -19.49 2.95 9.52
C LYS A 41 -18.28 3.69 8.99
N GLU A 42 -17.49 4.21 9.93
CA GLU A 42 -16.12 4.63 9.67
C GLU A 42 -15.36 3.45 9.04
N PRO A 43 -14.61 3.64 7.94
CA PRO A 43 -13.79 2.58 7.37
C PRO A 43 -12.83 2.06 8.44
N GLU A 44 -12.77 0.74 8.60
CA GLU A 44 -11.84 0.13 9.54
C GLU A 44 -10.41 0.53 9.15
N ASP A 45 -9.58 0.85 10.16
CA ASP A 45 -8.19 1.26 9.95
C ASP A 45 -7.37 0.04 9.48
N ILE A 46 -7.31 -0.12 8.15
CA ILE A 46 -6.71 -1.29 7.49
C ILE A 46 -5.27 -1.51 7.93
N LEU A 47 -4.49 -0.44 8.05
CA LEU A 47 -3.09 -0.57 8.46
C LEU A 47 -2.99 -1.15 9.88
N ALA A 48 -3.88 -0.74 10.79
CA ALA A 48 -3.96 -1.31 12.14
C ALA A 48 -4.35 -2.80 12.12
N ILE A 49 -5.28 -3.21 11.25
CA ILE A 49 -5.64 -4.64 11.05
C ILE A 49 -4.44 -5.45 10.57
N LEU A 50 -3.61 -4.86 9.72
CA LEU A 50 -2.39 -5.48 9.19
C LEU A 50 -1.22 -5.44 10.18
N GLY A 51 -1.42 -4.92 11.40
CA GLY A 51 -0.41 -4.86 12.45
C GLY A 51 0.51 -3.64 12.39
N VAL A 52 0.25 -2.67 11.51
CA VAL A 52 0.98 -1.39 11.48
C VAL A 52 0.38 -0.44 12.49
N HIS A 53 1.21 0.10 13.37
CA HIS A 53 0.79 1.07 14.36
C HIS A 53 1.10 2.50 13.91
N LYS A 54 0.32 3.48 14.37
CA LYS A 54 0.46 4.89 13.98
C LYS A 54 1.84 5.51 14.24
N LYS A 55 2.60 4.94 15.18
CA LYS A 55 3.95 5.39 15.54
C LYS A 55 5.04 4.77 14.66
N ASP A 56 4.74 3.66 13.99
CA ASP A 56 5.69 2.91 13.18
C ASP A 56 6.14 3.78 12.00
N ARG A 57 7.44 3.76 11.67
CA ARG A 57 8.00 4.56 10.60
C ARG A 57 7.60 3.93 9.27
N LEU A 58 6.56 4.52 8.69
CA LEU A 58 5.96 4.05 7.46
C LEU A 58 6.63 4.73 6.26
N LEU A 59 7.10 3.92 5.32
CA LEU A 59 7.47 4.39 3.98
C LEU A 59 6.39 4.04 2.98
N ILE A 60 6.23 4.86 1.94
CA ILE A 60 5.43 4.52 0.77
C ILE A 60 6.34 4.39 -0.44
N TYR A 61 6.29 3.25 -1.13
CA TYR A 61 7.02 3.02 -2.36
C TYR A 61 6.15 3.32 -3.58
N GLY A 62 6.51 4.38 -4.31
CA GLY A 62 5.77 4.99 -5.39
C GLY A 62 5.31 6.38 -4.99
N ALA A 63 5.68 7.41 -5.76
CA ALA A 63 5.26 8.80 -5.52
C ALA A 63 4.36 9.29 -6.66
N GLY A 64 3.38 8.47 -7.05
CA GLY A 64 2.39 8.77 -8.10
C GLY A 64 1.07 9.28 -7.54
N GLU A 65 0.04 9.34 -8.39
CA GLU A 65 -1.32 9.75 -7.99
C GLU A 65 -1.93 8.83 -6.94
N PHE A 66 -1.70 7.51 -7.06
CA PHE A 66 -2.18 6.55 -6.06
C PHE A 66 -1.59 6.83 -4.68
N ALA A 67 -0.30 7.18 -4.60
CA ALA A 67 0.33 7.56 -3.34
C ALA A 67 -0.26 8.86 -2.77
N GLN A 68 -0.55 9.87 -3.59
CA GLN A 68 -1.23 11.10 -3.13
C GLN A 68 -2.58 10.79 -2.49
N LYS A 69 -3.33 9.88 -3.12
CA LYS A 69 -4.63 9.42 -2.61
C LYS A 69 -4.46 8.67 -1.30
N LEU A 70 -3.52 7.71 -1.22
CA LEU A 70 -3.21 6.99 0.02
C LEU A 70 -2.89 7.93 1.18
N LEU A 71 -2.08 8.96 0.93
CA LEU A 71 -1.69 9.95 1.95
C LEU A 71 -2.89 10.65 2.62
N LEU A 72 -4.04 10.73 1.95
CA LEU A 72 -5.26 11.29 2.56
C LEU A 72 -5.93 10.34 3.55
N PHE A 73 -5.72 9.02 3.42
CA PHE A 73 -6.31 8.01 4.28
C PHE A 73 -5.46 7.65 5.49
N ILE A 74 -4.14 7.83 5.36
CA ILE A 74 -3.16 7.45 6.39
C ILE A 74 -2.40 8.65 6.93
N ASP A 75 -3.02 9.84 6.87
CA ASP A 75 -2.44 11.11 7.33
C ASP A 75 -2.06 11.12 8.83
N ASN A 76 -2.69 10.23 9.60
CA ASN A 76 -2.47 10.04 11.02
C ASN A 76 -1.38 9.00 11.36
N TYR A 77 -0.72 8.41 10.35
CA TYR A 77 0.43 7.52 10.51
C TYR A 77 1.74 8.30 10.43
N ASN A 78 2.79 7.78 11.08
CA ASN A 78 4.13 8.33 11.04
C ASN A 78 4.83 8.02 9.71
N ILE A 79 4.47 8.77 8.66
CA ILE A 79 5.06 8.63 7.33
C ILE A 79 6.41 9.35 7.30
N VAL A 80 7.49 8.58 7.18
CA VAL A 80 8.86 9.12 7.22
C VAL A 80 9.40 9.51 5.84
N GLY A 81 8.70 9.11 4.77
CA GLY A 81 9.06 9.48 3.41
C GLY A 81 8.39 8.64 2.33
N LEU A 82 8.71 9.01 1.10
CA LEU A 82 8.30 8.30 -0.11
C LEU A 82 9.55 7.77 -0.81
N LEU A 83 9.44 6.65 -1.50
CA LEU A 83 10.47 6.11 -2.39
C LEU A 83 9.95 6.13 -3.83
N ASP A 84 10.77 6.46 -4.81
CA ASP A 84 10.38 6.36 -6.23
C ASP A 84 11.61 6.02 -7.08
N SER A 85 11.45 5.26 -8.16
CA SER A 85 12.54 4.93 -9.07
C SER A 85 12.91 6.08 -10.00
N LYS A 86 12.05 7.09 -10.15
CA LYS A 86 12.27 8.24 -11.03
C LYS A 86 13.23 9.25 -10.40
N GLU A 87 14.45 9.30 -10.92
CA GLU A 87 15.52 10.18 -10.40
C GLU A 87 15.13 11.66 -10.33
N ASN A 88 14.34 12.12 -11.30
CA ASN A 88 13.88 13.52 -11.35
C ASN A 88 12.93 13.89 -10.20
N LYS A 89 12.45 12.92 -9.41
CA LYS A 89 11.65 13.16 -8.20
C LYS A 89 12.48 13.16 -6.92
N TRP A 90 13.70 12.63 -6.93
CA TRP A 90 14.48 12.49 -5.71
C TRP A 90 14.77 13.86 -5.08
N ASN A 91 14.74 13.91 -3.74
CA ASN A 91 14.87 15.10 -2.92
C ASN A 91 13.79 16.18 -3.14
N THR A 92 12.78 15.92 -3.97
CA THR A 92 11.59 16.76 -4.06
C THR A 92 10.55 16.38 -2.99
N LEU A 93 9.47 17.15 -2.90
CA LEU A 93 8.38 16.93 -1.97
C LEU A 93 7.10 16.53 -2.72
N LEU A 94 6.35 15.60 -2.14
CA LEU A 94 4.96 15.31 -2.50
C LEU A 94 4.13 15.37 -1.22
N ASN A 95 3.13 16.25 -1.19
CA ASN A 95 2.28 16.50 -0.02
C ASN A 95 3.08 16.74 1.28
N GLY A 96 4.23 17.42 1.18
CA GLY A 96 5.11 17.70 2.31
C GLY A 96 6.12 16.59 2.67
N TYR A 97 5.99 15.40 2.08
CA TYR A 97 6.91 14.28 2.31
C TYR A 97 8.04 14.25 1.28
N ARG A 98 9.27 14.03 1.76
CA ARG A 98 10.44 13.91 0.88
C ARG A 98 10.41 12.59 0.12
N ILE A 99 10.75 12.67 -1.17
CA ILE A 99 10.96 11.50 -2.04
C ILE A 99 12.44 11.13 -2.03
N TYR A 100 12.73 9.88 -1.70
CA TYR A 100 14.07 9.31 -1.62
C TYR A 100 14.32 8.29 -2.74
N PRO A 101 15.58 8.06 -3.11
CA PRO A 101 15.94 6.94 -3.96
C PRO A 101 15.70 5.60 -3.25
N PRO A 102 15.39 4.51 -3.99
CA PRO A 102 15.14 3.19 -3.40
C PRO A 102 16.30 2.66 -2.55
N GLY A 103 17.53 2.99 -2.93
CA GLY A 103 18.74 2.58 -2.21
C GLY A 103 18.90 3.19 -0.81
N GLU A 104 18.05 4.15 -0.43
CA GLU A 104 18.07 4.75 0.91
C GLU A 104 17.09 4.13 1.90
N ILE A 105 16.30 3.15 1.46
CA ILE A 105 15.28 2.50 2.28
C ILE A 105 15.80 2.04 3.65
N LEU A 106 16.98 1.43 3.72
CA LEU A 106 17.54 0.92 4.98
C LEU A 106 18.00 2.05 5.91
N LYS A 107 18.46 3.18 5.35
CA LYS A 107 18.87 4.35 6.14
C LYS A 107 17.69 5.04 6.81
N LEU A 108 16.50 4.84 6.25
CA LEU A 108 15.26 5.41 6.76
C LEU A 108 14.66 4.55 7.89
N GLU A 109 15.25 3.38 8.18
CA GLU A 109 14.85 2.48 9.27
C GLU A 109 13.33 2.28 9.33
N PRO A 110 12.68 1.81 8.25
CA PRO A 110 11.25 1.59 8.26
C PRO A 110 10.89 0.35 9.08
N GLU A 111 9.79 0.39 9.80
CA GLU A 111 9.12 -0.80 10.32
C GLU A 111 8.15 -1.38 9.28
N ALA A 112 7.61 -0.54 8.38
CA ALA A 112 6.72 -0.97 7.31
C ALA A 112 6.90 -0.16 6.01
N VAL A 113 6.66 -0.83 4.88
CA VAL A 113 6.69 -0.25 3.54
C VAL A 113 5.38 -0.56 2.83
N LEU A 114 4.62 0.48 2.54
CA LEU A 114 3.39 0.43 1.76
C LEU A 114 3.67 0.63 0.27
N VAL A 115 3.26 -0.29 -0.59
CA VAL A 115 3.42 -0.16 -2.03
C VAL A 115 2.34 0.76 -2.59
N GLY A 116 2.73 1.98 -2.94
CA GLY A 116 1.91 3.03 -3.53
C GLY A 116 1.87 3.00 -5.07
N SER A 117 1.94 1.82 -5.68
CA SER A 117 1.92 1.65 -7.14
C SER A 117 1.12 0.42 -7.55
N VAL A 118 0.01 0.63 -8.25
CA VAL A 118 -0.85 -0.45 -8.76
C VAL A 118 -0.18 -1.20 -9.93
N ILE A 119 0.47 -0.45 -10.84
CA ILE A 119 1.03 -1.00 -12.08
C ILE A 119 2.28 -1.86 -11.83
N TYR A 120 3.15 -1.42 -10.92
CA TYR A 120 4.45 -2.04 -10.67
C TYR A 120 4.51 -2.79 -9.34
N GLY A 121 3.36 -3.12 -8.75
CA GLY A 121 3.29 -3.64 -7.38
C GLY A 121 4.09 -4.93 -7.20
N LYS A 122 4.02 -5.86 -8.15
CA LYS A 122 4.73 -7.14 -8.09
C LYS A 122 6.24 -6.96 -8.14
N GLU A 123 6.74 -6.12 -9.05
CA GLU A 123 8.16 -5.83 -9.20
C GLU A 123 8.72 -5.11 -7.97
N ILE A 124 7.95 -4.16 -7.43
CA ILE A 124 8.33 -3.43 -6.21
C ILE A 124 8.41 -4.38 -5.03
N VAL A 125 7.41 -5.24 -4.82
CA VAL A 125 7.44 -6.22 -3.73
C VAL A 125 8.65 -7.13 -3.86
N LYS A 126 8.92 -7.65 -5.06
CA LYS A 126 10.08 -8.51 -5.29
C LYS A 126 11.38 -7.79 -4.92
N MET A 127 11.56 -6.57 -5.42
CA MET A 127 12.74 -5.75 -5.11
C MET A 127 12.88 -5.48 -3.60
N LEU A 128 11.78 -5.16 -2.91
CA LEU A 128 11.77 -4.94 -1.46
C LEU A 128 12.13 -6.22 -0.69
N GLY A 129 11.64 -7.38 -1.15
CA GLY A 129 11.99 -8.69 -0.58
C GLY A 129 13.46 -9.05 -0.78
N ASP A 130 14.00 -8.77 -1.96
CA ASP A 130 15.43 -8.95 -2.27
C ASP A 130 16.30 -8.07 -1.35
N ILE A 131 15.92 -6.79 -1.15
CA ILE A 131 16.60 -5.86 -0.24
C ILE A 131 16.50 -6.34 1.21
N LYS A 132 15.30 -6.71 1.67
CA LYS A 132 15.05 -7.20 3.03
C LYS A 132 15.95 -8.39 3.34
N SER A 133 15.99 -9.36 2.43
CA SER A 133 16.77 -10.59 2.56
C SER A 133 18.28 -10.33 2.52
N ALA A 134 18.76 -9.53 1.57
CA ALA A 134 20.18 -9.23 1.42
C ALA A 134 20.76 -8.46 2.61
N ALA A 135 19.96 -7.59 3.23
CA ALA A 135 20.37 -6.79 4.38
C ALA A 135 20.05 -7.43 5.73
N ASN A 136 19.37 -8.58 5.74
CA ASN A 136 18.77 -9.16 6.95
C ASN A 136 17.98 -8.10 7.76
N ALA A 137 17.23 -7.27 7.04
CA ALA A 137 16.43 -6.20 7.61
C ALA A 137 15.06 -6.76 8.03
N ASP A 138 14.46 -6.17 9.06
CA ASP A 138 13.13 -6.58 9.52
C ASP A 138 12.14 -5.43 9.37
N PHE A 139 11.43 -5.43 8.23
CA PHE A 139 10.29 -4.54 7.99
C PHE A 139 9.18 -5.29 7.27
N GLN A 140 7.94 -4.84 7.45
CA GLN A 140 6.76 -5.40 6.79
C GLN A 140 6.60 -4.82 5.39
N ILE A 141 6.28 -5.65 4.39
CA ILE A 141 5.92 -5.20 3.04
C ILE A 141 4.41 -5.36 2.85
N ILE A 142 3.73 -4.26 2.54
CA ILE A 142 2.28 -4.20 2.36
C ILE A 142 1.98 -3.80 0.94
N ASN A 143 1.40 -4.71 0.16
CA ASN A 143 0.99 -4.41 -1.21
C ASN A 143 -0.53 -4.32 -1.30
N LEU A 144 -1.02 -3.15 -1.69
CA LEU A 144 -2.41 -2.93 -2.02
C LEU A 144 -2.56 -3.10 -3.54
N PHE A 145 -3.31 -4.11 -3.98
CA PHE A 145 -3.65 -4.27 -5.39
C PHE A 145 -5.15 -4.46 -5.56
N GLU A 146 -5.66 -3.88 -6.64
CA GLU A 146 -6.98 -4.23 -7.15
C GLU A 146 -6.81 -5.47 -8.03
N ASP A 147 -7.53 -6.53 -7.71
CA ASP A 147 -7.74 -7.62 -8.67
C ASP A 147 -9.08 -7.32 -9.35
N ILE A 148 -9.01 -6.85 -10.59
CA ILE A 148 -10.20 -6.58 -11.39
C ILE A 148 -10.49 -7.87 -12.16
N ASP A 149 -11.08 -8.85 -11.47
CA ASP A 149 -11.75 -9.95 -12.15
C ASP A 149 -13.14 -9.45 -12.57
N ASP A 150 -13.56 -9.71 -13.82
CA ASP A 150 -14.81 -9.19 -14.40
C ASP A 150 -16.07 -9.58 -13.59
N GLU A 151 -16.00 -10.63 -12.77
CA GLU A 151 -17.06 -11.07 -11.86
C GLU A 151 -17.06 -10.35 -10.49
N THR A 152 -15.96 -9.68 -10.12
CA THR A 152 -15.72 -9.11 -8.77
C THR A 152 -15.45 -7.61 -8.78
N ALA A 153 -15.93 -6.89 -9.80
CA ALA A 153 -15.82 -5.44 -9.94
C ALA A 153 -16.02 -4.71 -8.60
N GLY A 154 -14.91 -4.34 -7.95
CA GLY A 154 -14.89 -3.68 -6.65
C GLY A 154 -14.07 -4.35 -5.53
N THR A 155 -13.45 -5.52 -5.69
CA THR A 155 -12.69 -6.14 -4.58
C THR A 155 -11.25 -5.63 -4.51
N ILE A 156 -10.81 -5.13 -3.34
CA ILE A 156 -9.41 -4.76 -3.10
C ILE A 156 -8.72 -5.90 -2.36
N TRP A 157 -7.68 -6.47 -2.96
CA TRP A 157 -6.91 -7.52 -2.31
C TRP A 157 -5.66 -6.93 -1.68
N ILE A 158 -5.42 -7.27 -0.42
CA ILE A 158 -4.22 -6.89 0.30
C ILE A 158 -3.37 -8.14 0.48
N ARG A 159 -2.14 -8.13 -0.03
CA ARG A 159 -1.17 -9.21 0.25
C ARG A 159 -0.10 -8.65 1.17
N LEU A 160 0.04 -9.29 2.33
CA LEU A 160 1.21 -9.12 3.16
C LEU A 160 2.29 -10.07 2.66
N TYR A 161 3.52 -9.57 2.60
CA TYR A 161 4.69 -10.38 2.29
C TYR A 161 5.58 -10.42 3.53
N GLY A 162 5.50 -11.53 4.27
CA GLY A 162 6.37 -11.87 5.41
C GLY A 162 7.41 -12.91 5.04
N GLU A 163 8.35 -13.16 5.96
CA GLU A 163 9.49 -14.05 5.74
C GLU A 163 9.08 -15.45 5.26
N GLY A 164 9.66 -15.91 4.15
CA GLY A 164 9.56 -17.28 3.67
C GLY A 164 8.57 -17.57 2.55
N VAL A 165 7.86 -16.59 1.99
CA VAL A 165 6.97 -16.84 0.84
C VAL A 165 7.78 -16.83 -0.45
N GLY A 166 8.20 -18.02 -0.89
CA GLY A 166 8.71 -18.21 -2.25
C GLY A 166 7.69 -17.72 -3.28
N MET A 167 8.13 -16.84 -4.16
CA MET A 167 7.37 -16.47 -5.36
C MET A 167 7.51 -17.62 -6.36
N GLU A 168 6.57 -18.56 -6.34
CA GLU A 168 6.29 -19.41 -7.50
C GLU A 168 5.19 -18.80 -8.38
#